data_AF-A0A538F7G7-F1
#
_entry.id   AF-A0A538F7G7-F1
#
_cell.length_a   1.000
_cell.length_b   1.000
_cell.length_c   1.000
_cell.angle_alpha   90.00
_cell.angle_beta   90.00
_cell.angle_gamma   90.00
#
_symmetry.space_group_name_H-M   'P 1'
#
loop_
_entity.id
_entity.type
_entity.pdbx_description
1 polymer ?
#
loop_
_entity_poly.entity_id
_entity_poly.type
_entity_poly.pdbx_seq_one_letter_code
_entity_poly.pdbx_strand_id
1 'polypeptide(L)'
;MALQVVEKASLTDVGRQRQSNEDSYLERAPVFAVADGMGGARAGEVASRIAVEAFDQQDESAPPEERLAGVAREANRRIYERAQGNTEHAGMGTTLTAVMVSGRDVAVSHVGDSRLYRLRDGRLERLTEDHSLVEELVRQGRLSPEEAENHPQRSIITRALGPEPDVEVETFTDPGRDGDVYLLCSDGLSAMVSEDEIAAILESRSSLEDAARKLVQAANENGGRDNITVVMFRLGSDGEPSEDAGDSGDTSEQGTVALSPEEADRKRAEAAAAAGTMALGRDEAERARAAAGEEAPRRQVRVVPPSVAERRYARPPRWRGARRGVAGALVLVAVAAAIVGLYVGSRQFYFLGTDSRGVMTLYRGLPYDLPLGIHLYTEEYASDVPASSITNQRQRKALLGHTLRSRSEAVSRLRQLERAGTPR
;
A
#
# COMPACT_ATOMS: atom_id res chain seq x y z
N MET A 1 -13.65 36.67 9.65
CA MET A 1 -12.27 36.19 9.43
C MET A 1 -12.33 34.86 8.70
N ALA A 2 -11.43 34.67 7.74
CA ALA A 2 -11.15 33.34 7.20
C ALA A 2 -10.26 32.59 8.22
N LEU A 3 -10.17 31.28 8.03
CA LEU A 3 -9.15 30.44 8.63
C LEU A 3 -8.08 30.18 7.57
N GLN A 4 -6.82 30.28 7.98
CA GLN A 4 -5.66 29.94 7.18
C GLN A 4 -4.95 28.74 7.80
N VAL A 5 -4.10 28.07 7.01
CA VAL A 5 -3.21 27.04 7.52
C VAL A 5 -1.99 27.73 8.13
N VAL A 6 -1.91 27.75 9.46
CA VAL A 6 -0.81 28.40 10.20
C VAL A 6 0.36 27.45 10.46
N GLU A 7 0.11 26.15 10.44
CA GLU A 7 1.12 25.11 10.64
C GLU A 7 0.75 23.90 9.78
N LYS A 8 1.73 23.21 9.19
CA LYS A 8 1.54 21.96 8.45
C LYS A 8 2.77 21.07 8.56
N ALA A 9 2.57 19.76 8.54
CA ALA A 9 3.65 18.78 8.50
C ALA A 9 3.18 17.49 7.85
N SER A 10 4.11 16.77 7.24
CA SER A 10 3.87 15.46 6.63
C SER A 10 5.07 14.57 6.84
N LEU A 11 4.82 13.26 6.92
CA LEU A 11 5.86 12.25 6.96
C LEU A 11 5.31 10.96 6.36
N THR A 12 6.13 10.29 5.54
CA THR A 12 5.87 8.97 5.01
C THR A 12 7.05 8.06 5.30
N ASP A 13 6.78 6.79 5.62
CA ASP A 13 7.77 5.77 5.92
C ASP A 13 7.34 4.43 5.33
N VAL A 14 8.32 3.61 4.89
CA VAL A 14 8.06 2.29 4.31
C VAL A 14 7.46 1.32 5.33
N GLY A 15 7.63 1.57 6.63
CA GLY A 15 7.35 0.61 7.69
C GLY A 15 8.47 -0.41 7.86
N ARG A 16 8.22 -1.45 8.66
CA ARG A 16 9.18 -2.52 8.97
C ARG A 16 9.05 -3.74 8.07
N GLN A 17 7.91 -3.95 7.41
CA GLN A 17 7.58 -5.21 6.75
C GLN A 17 7.34 -5.11 5.24
N ARG A 18 7.17 -3.90 4.69
CA ARG A 18 7.17 -3.64 3.23
C ARG A 18 8.60 -3.42 2.71
N GLN A 19 8.79 -3.56 1.39
CA GLN A 19 10.09 -3.33 0.71
C GLN A 19 10.14 -2.02 -0.08
N SER A 20 8.97 -1.45 -0.35
CA SER A 20 8.73 -0.24 -1.13
C SER A 20 7.63 0.57 -0.45
N ASN A 21 7.57 1.85 -0.75
CA ASN A 21 6.46 2.70 -0.37
C ASN A 21 5.48 2.80 -1.55
N GLU A 22 4.23 2.41 -1.34
CA GLU A 22 3.14 2.54 -2.30
C GLU A 22 2.22 3.72 -1.94
N ASP A 23 2.38 4.36 -0.78
CA ASP A 23 1.69 5.59 -0.42
C ASP A 23 2.19 6.80 -1.23
N SER A 24 1.28 7.73 -1.51
CA SER A 24 1.58 9.09 -1.97
C SER A 24 0.76 10.11 -1.17
N TYR A 25 1.25 11.34 -1.08
CA TYR A 25 0.55 12.42 -0.37
C TYR A 25 0.75 13.81 -0.99
N LEU A 26 -0.12 14.74 -0.62
CA LEU A 26 -0.06 16.16 -1.00
C LEU A 26 -0.10 17.04 0.25
N GLU A 27 0.84 17.97 0.37
CA GLU A 27 0.94 18.94 1.48
C GLU A 27 0.98 20.40 0.95
N ARG A 28 0.00 20.76 0.09
CA ARG A 28 -0.02 22.02 -0.67
C ARG A 28 -1.28 22.84 -0.36
N ALA A 29 -1.22 23.60 0.73
CA ALA A 29 -2.27 24.54 1.13
C ALA A 29 -2.83 25.33 -0.08
N PRO A 30 -4.16 25.43 -0.25
CA PRO A 30 -5.21 25.02 0.68
C PRO A 30 -5.56 23.52 0.67
N VAL A 31 -4.87 22.67 -0.10
CA VAL A 31 -5.24 21.26 -0.33
C VAL A 31 -4.25 20.27 0.30
N PHE A 32 -4.78 19.25 0.96
CA PHE A 32 -4.02 18.16 1.56
C PHE A 32 -4.63 16.82 1.15
N ALA A 33 -3.81 15.80 0.90
CA ALA A 33 -4.30 14.48 0.52
C ALA A 33 -3.35 13.35 0.95
N VAL A 34 -3.91 12.17 1.17
CA VAL A 34 -3.20 10.88 1.29
C VAL A 34 -3.87 9.88 0.35
N ALA A 35 -3.06 9.09 -0.34
CA ALA A 35 -3.47 8.03 -1.25
C ALA A 35 -2.61 6.78 -0.97
N ASP A 36 -3.23 5.72 -0.49
CA ASP A 36 -2.61 4.42 -0.17
C ASP A 36 -2.69 3.54 -1.43
N GLY A 37 -1.54 3.11 -1.93
CA GLY A 37 -1.43 2.44 -3.23
C GLY A 37 -1.51 0.92 -3.12
N MET A 38 -2.42 0.30 -3.87
CA MET A 38 -2.58 -1.16 -3.88
C MET A 38 -2.40 -1.78 -5.27
N GLY A 39 -1.78 -2.95 -5.31
CA GLY A 39 -1.63 -3.73 -6.53
C GLY A 39 -0.57 -4.82 -6.39
N GLY A 40 -0.26 -5.48 -7.50
CA GLY A 40 0.96 -6.29 -7.59
C GLY A 40 2.17 -5.44 -7.99
N ALA A 41 3.38 -5.97 -7.78
CA ALA A 41 4.64 -5.37 -8.23
C ALA A 41 4.83 -3.90 -7.78
N ARG A 42 4.87 -2.93 -8.70
CA ARG A 42 4.96 -1.48 -8.41
C ARG A 42 3.66 -0.74 -8.77
N ALA A 43 2.55 -1.46 -8.88
CA ALA A 43 1.34 -0.91 -9.44
C ALA A 43 0.60 0.02 -8.44
N GLY A 44 0.72 -0.22 -7.12
CA GLY A 44 0.19 0.68 -6.10
C GLY A 44 0.89 2.04 -6.10
N GLU A 45 2.23 2.05 -6.10
CA GLU A 45 3.06 3.28 -6.24
C GLU A 45 2.67 4.13 -7.47
N VAL A 46 2.32 3.48 -8.58
CA VAL A 46 1.88 4.19 -9.79
C VAL A 46 0.47 4.74 -9.62
N ALA A 47 -0.44 4.01 -8.99
CA ALA A 47 -1.82 4.44 -8.77
C ALA A 47 -1.93 5.62 -7.78
N SER A 48 -1.31 5.52 -6.60
CA SER A 48 -1.35 6.57 -5.57
C SER A 48 -0.74 7.88 -6.07
N ARG A 49 0.38 7.78 -6.81
CA ARG A 49 1.01 8.96 -7.43
C ARG A 49 0.10 9.60 -8.48
N ILE A 50 -0.60 8.82 -9.30
CA ILE A 50 -1.58 9.37 -10.27
C ILE A 50 -2.74 10.09 -9.54
N ALA A 51 -3.18 9.60 -8.39
CA ALA A 51 -4.22 10.25 -7.60
C ALA A 51 -3.75 11.61 -7.05
N VAL A 52 -2.50 11.72 -6.59
CA VAL A 52 -1.91 13.00 -6.16
C VAL A 52 -1.65 13.94 -7.35
N GLU A 53 -1.14 13.44 -8.48
CA GLU A 53 -0.91 14.21 -9.71
C GLU A 53 -2.22 14.76 -10.34
N ALA A 54 -3.39 14.19 -10.00
CA ALA A 54 -4.68 14.72 -10.45
C ALA A 54 -5.00 16.12 -9.87
N PHE A 55 -4.40 16.49 -8.74
CA PHE A 55 -4.60 17.79 -8.10
C PHE A 55 -3.94 18.98 -8.83
N ASP A 56 -3.15 18.74 -9.88
CA ASP A 56 -2.55 19.80 -10.72
C ASP A 56 -3.49 20.30 -11.82
N GLN A 57 -4.67 19.70 -11.99
CA GLN A 57 -5.65 20.06 -13.01
C GLN A 57 -7.03 20.27 -12.40
N GLN A 58 -7.18 21.35 -11.62
CA GLN A 58 -8.45 21.72 -11.00
C GLN A 58 -9.20 22.79 -11.78
N ASP A 59 -10.52 22.63 -11.86
CA ASP A 59 -11.43 23.70 -12.23
C ASP A 59 -11.66 24.59 -10.99
N GLU A 60 -11.08 25.78 -10.95
CA GLU A 60 -11.24 26.70 -9.83
C GLU A 60 -12.64 27.33 -9.72
N SER A 61 -13.50 27.15 -10.73
CA SER A 61 -14.85 27.75 -10.76
C SER A 61 -15.92 26.95 -10.02
N ALA A 62 -15.68 25.66 -9.76
CA ALA A 62 -16.61 24.79 -9.05
C ALA A 62 -16.51 24.94 -7.51
N PRO A 63 -17.58 24.62 -6.74
CA PRO A 63 -17.53 24.55 -5.28
C PRO A 63 -16.45 23.58 -4.76
N PRO A 64 -15.87 23.79 -3.56
CA PRO A 64 -14.78 22.97 -3.03
C PRO A 64 -15.04 21.44 -3.02
N GLU A 65 -16.23 21.00 -2.61
CA GLU A 65 -16.61 19.57 -2.65
C GLU A 65 -16.64 19.02 -4.08
N GLU A 66 -17.24 19.76 -5.02
CA GLU A 66 -17.34 19.36 -6.43
C GLU A 66 -15.96 19.33 -7.11
N ARG A 67 -15.06 20.26 -6.74
CA ARG A 67 -13.66 20.25 -7.16
C ARG A 67 -12.93 18.99 -6.71
N LEU A 68 -13.04 18.64 -5.43
CA LEU A 68 -12.41 17.43 -4.90
C LEU A 68 -13.01 16.16 -5.52
N ALA A 69 -14.33 16.08 -5.68
CA ALA A 69 -14.99 14.97 -6.37
C ALA A 69 -14.59 14.86 -7.85
N GLY A 70 -14.43 15.98 -8.55
CA GLY A 70 -13.94 16.03 -9.92
C GLY A 70 -12.52 15.47 -10.04
N VAL A 71 -11.63 15.85 -9.11
CA VAL A 71 -10.25 15.33 -9.03
C VAL A 71 -10.22 13.84 -8.74
N ALA A 72 -11.03 13.35 -7.79
CA ALA A 72 -11.13 11.93 -7.48
C ALA A 72 -11.64 11.10 -8.67
N ARG A 73 -12.64 11.58 -9.42
CA ARG A 73 -13.14 10.94 -10.64
C ARG A 73 -12.12 10.95 -11.78
N GLU A 74 -11.39 12.05 -11.95
CA GLU A 74 -10.33 12.16 -12.96
C GLU A 74 -9.12 11.28 -12.62
N ALA A 75 -8.74 11.18 -11.35
CA ALA A 75 -7.78 10.20 -10.85
C ALA A 75 -8.25 8.77 -11.16
N ASN A 76 -9.50 8.41 -10.81
CA ASN A 76 -10.08 7.11 -11.12
C ASN A 76 -9.96 6.76 -12.61
N ARG A 77 -10.37 7.69 -13.49
CA ARG A 77 -10.30 7.52 -14.94
C ARG A 77 -8.87 7.26 -15.42
N ARG A 78 -7.88 8.06 -14.97
CA ARG A 78 -6.46 7.89 -15.32
C ARG A 78 -5.90 6.55 -14.87
N ILE A 79 -6.23 6.12 -13.64
CA ILE A 79 -5.75 4.87 -13.05
C ILE A 79 -6.39 3.69 -13.79
N TYR A 80 -7.71 3.70 -14.01
CA TYR A 80 -8.42 2.67 -14.76
C TYR A 80 -7.88 2.52 -16.20
N GLU A 81 -7.75 3.63 -16.95
CA GLU A 81 -7.20 3.61 -18.32
C GLU A 81 -5.76 3.04 -18.35
N ARG A 82 -4.93 3.42 -17.38
CA ARG A 82 -3.56 2.91 -17.26
C ARG A 82 -3.50 1.43 -16.89
N ALA A 83 -4.43 0.95 -16.06
CA ALA A 83 -4.56 -0.46 -15.67
C ALA A 83 -5.02 -1.34 -16.83
N GLN A 84 -5.91 -0.84 -17.70
CA GLN A 84 -6.32 -1.53 -18.93
C GLN A 84 -5.20 -1.51 -20.00
N GLY A 85 -4.37 -0.47 -20.02
CA GLY A 85 -3.33 -0.28 -21.04
C GLY A 85 -2.01 -1.04 -20.83
N ASN A 86 -1.72 -1.56 -19.63
CA ASN A 86 -0.50 -2.34 -19.37
C ASN A 86 -0.78 -3.52 -18.42
N THR A 87 -0.40 -4.73 -18.82
CA THR A 87 -0.51 -5.96 -18.01
C THR A 87 0.26 -5.87 -16.69
N GLU A 88 1.36 -5.10 -16.62
CA GLU A 88 2.11 -4.89 -15.37
C GLU A 88 1.38 -3.99 -14.35
N HIS A 89 0.35 -3.26 -14.80
CA HIS A 89 -0.50 -2.40 -13.96
C HIS A 89 -1.93 -2.97 -13.80
N ALA A 90 -2.16 -4.21 -14.23
CA ALA A 90 -3.48 -4.83 -14.19
C ALA A 90 -3.96 -4.99 -12.73
N GLY A 91 -5.14 -4.42 -12.43
CA GLY A 91 -5.72 -4.44 -11.09
C GLY A 91 -5.08 -3.48 -10.09
N MET A 92 -4.32 -2.47 -10.55
CA MET A 92 -3.87 -1.40 -9.66
C MET A 92 -5.04 -0.52 -9.20
N GLY A 93 -4.92 -0.02 -7.98
CA GLY A 93 -5.83 0.97 -7.44
C GLY A 93 -5.18 1.77 -6.31
N THR A 94 -5.92 2.71 -5.75
CA THR A 94 -5.47 3.48 -4.59
C THR A 94 -6.66 4.02 -3.81
N THR A 95 -6.50 4.25 -2.52
CA THR A 95 -7.42 5.10 -1.75
C THR A 95 -7.21 6.57 -2.13
N LEU A 96 -8.13 7.43 -1.72
CA LEU A 96 -7.90 8.87 -1.69
C LEU A 96 -8.71 9.48 -0.56
N THR A 97 -8.02 10.06 0.42
CA THR A 97 -8.60 10.97 1.40
C THR A 97 -7.98 12.33 1.18
N ALA A 98 -8.79 13.32 0.86
CA ALA A 98 -8.34 14.66 0.49
C ALA A 98 -9.23 15.72 1.12
N VAL A 99 -8.63 16.87 1.44
CA VAL A 99 -9.34 18.02 2.01
C VAL A 99 -8.90 19.33 1.37
N MET A 100 -9.81 20.30 1.34
CA MET A 100 -9.57 21.66 0.86
C MET A 100 -10.10 22.68 1.88
N VAL A 101 -9.21 23.53 2.39
CA VAL A 101 -9.57 24.63 3.28
C VAL A 101 -10.13 25.78 2.44
N SER A 102 -11.36 26.21 2.72
CA SER A 102 -12.05 27.28 2.00
C SER A 102 -12.82 28.20 2.96
N GLY A 103 -12.32 29.41 3.17
CA GLY A 103 -12.96 30.37 4.06
C GLY A 103 -12.89 29.93 5.53
N ARG A 104 -13.96 29.32 6.06
CA ARG A 104 -13.97 28.71 7.40
C ARG A 104 -14.22 27.20 7.36
N ASP A 105 -14.41 26.67 6.17
CA ASP A 105 -14.94 25.33 5.92
C ASP A 105 -13.83 24.43 5.38
N VAL A 106 -13.81 23.17 5.82
CA VAL A 106 -12.91 22.14 5.32
C VAL A 106 -13.74 21.16 4.50
N ALA A 107 -13.71 21.33 3.19
CA ALA A 107 -14.34 20.37 2.28
C ALA A 107 -13.49 19.10 2.21
N VAL A 108 -14.16 17.95 2.17
CA VAL A 108 -13.56 16.62 2.22
C VAL A 108 -14.00 15.80 1.01
N SER A 109 -13.10 14.96 0.52
CA SER A 109 -13.39 13.89 -0.46
C SER A 109 -12.70 12.62 -0.02
N HIS A 110 -13.45 11.51 0.03
CA HIS A 110 -12.99 10.24 0.56
C HIS A 110 -13.40 9.04 -0.32
N VAL A 111 -12.43 8.15 -0.58
CA VAL A 111 -12.61 6.83 -1.18
C VAL A 111 -11.57 5.87 -0.57
N GLY A 112 -12.01 4.82 0.13
CA GLY A 112 -11.13 3.78 0.68
C GLY A 112 -11.16 3.74 2.22
N ASP A 113 -10.06 3.33 2.85
CA ASP A 113 -9.93 3.17 4.31
C ASP A 113 -8.83 4.03 4.95
N SER A 114 -8.16 4.89 4.16
CA SER A 114 -7.31 5.97 4.69
C SER A 114 -8.17 7.03 5.39
N ARG A 115 -7.80 7.48 6.58
CA ARG A 115 -8.71 8.22 7.48
C ARG A 115 -8.42 9.71 7.55
N LEU A 116 -9.48 10.49 7.82
CA LEU A 116 -9.40 11.87 8.27
C LEU A 116 -9.84 11.97 9.74
N TYR A 117 -9.03 12.67 10.53
CA TYR A 117 -9.28 13.00 11.92
C TYR A 117 -9.25 14.52 12.14
N ARG A 118 -10.01 14.99 13.12
CA ARG A 118 -9.91 16.34 13.69
C ARG A 118 -9.64 16.25 15.19
N LEU A 119 -8.59 16.92 15.66
CA LEU A 119 -8.37 17.23 17.07
C LEU A 119 -8.91 18.64 17.35
N ARG A 120 -9.85 18.73 18.28
CA ARG A 120 -10.47 19.98 18.75
C ARG A 120 -10.75 19.88 20.25
N ASP A 121 -10.40 20.91 21.02
CA ASP A 121 -10.67 20.98 22.47
C ASP A 121 -10.19 19.74 23.26
N GLY A 122 -9.08 19.11 22.83
CA GLY A 122 -8.52 17.88 23.42
C GLY A 122 -9.25 16.57 23.05
N ARG A 123 -10.18 16.61 22.08
CA ARG A 123 -10.89 15.44 21.56
C ARG A 123 -10.48 15.18 20.11
N LEU A 124 -9.92 14.00 19.86
CA LEU A 124 -9.75 13.47 18.52
C LEU A 124 -11.09 12.87 18.05
N GLU A 125 -11.45 13.12 16.80
CA GLU A 125 -12.69 12.66 16.19
C GLU A 125 -12.43 12.20 14.75
N ARG A 126 -12.75 10.94 14.45
CA ARG A 126 -12.72 10.40 13.08
C ARG A 126 -13.86 11.02 12.27
N LEU A 127 -13.54 11.66 11.15
CA LEU A 127 -14.52 12.34 10.28
C LEU A 127 -14.96 11.47 9.09
N THR A 128 -14.18 10.45 8.71
CA THR A 128 -14.48 9.52 7.61
C THR A 128 -14.92 8.15 8.13
N GLU A 129 -15.80 7.46 7.40
CA GLU A 129 -16.11 6.04 7.60
C GLU A 129 -15.38 5.18 6.57
N ASP A 130 -14.58 4.21 7.03
CA ASP A 130 -13.76 3.36 6.17
C ASP A 130 -14.65 2.60 5.16
N HIS A 131 -14.37 2.71 3.86
CA HIS A 131 -15.02 1.92 2.81
C HIS A 131 -14.51 0.47 2.80
N SER A 132 -14.64 -0.24 3.92
CA SER A 132 -14.16 -1.61 4.12
C SER A 132 -15.29 -2.63 4.30
N LEU A 133 -14.99 -3.90 4.06
CA LEU A 133 -15.92 -5.01 4.26
C LEU A 133 -16.34 -5.12 5.72
N VAL A 134 -15.44 -4.82 6.66
CA VAL A 134 -15.74 -4.91 8.09
C VAL A 134 -16.60 -3.76 8.57
N GLU A 135 -16.38 -2.53 8.09
CA GLU A 135 -17.24 -1.40 8.41
C GLU A 135 -18.67 -1.62 7.87
N GLU A 136 -18.81 -2.18 6.66
CA GLU A 136 -20.11 -2.56 6.11
C GLU A 136 -20.81 -3.64 6.96
N LEU A 137 -20.07 -4.60 7.52
CA LEU A 137 -20.62 -5.60 8.43
C LEU A 137 -21.02 -5.00 9.78
N VAL A 138 -20.28 -4.04 10.32
CA VAL A 138 -20.64 -3.28 11.54
C VAL A 138 -21.90 -2.46 11.28
N ARG A 139 -21.98 -1.75 10.15
CA ARG A 139 -23.14 -0.95 9.73
C ARG A 139 -24.41 -1.81 9.55
N GLN A 140 -24.25 -3.05 9.11
CA GLN A 140 -25.35 -4.05 9.03
C GLN A 140 -25.71 -4.68 10.40
N GLY A 141 -25.03 -4.33 11.49
CA GLY A 141 -25.21 -4.93 12.82
C GLY A 141 -24.77 -6.39 12.91
N ARG A 142 -23.84 -6.81 12.03
CA ARG A 142 -23.35 -8.19 11.90
C ARG A 142 -22.00 -8.44 12.57
N LEU A 143 -21.29 -7.38 12.94
CA LEU A 143 -20.10 -7.36 13.78
C LEU A 143 -20.23 -6.19 14.76
N SER A 144 -19.60 -6.28 15.94
CA SER A 144 -19.28 -5.10 16.75
C SER A 144 -18.03 -4.37 16.20
N PRO A 145 -17.81 -3.09 16.56
CA PRO A 145 -16.55 -2.40 16.23
C PRO A 145 -15.31 -3.15 16.76
N GLU A 146 -15.37 -3.68 17.98
CA GLU A 146 -14.26 -4.45 18.60
C GLU A 146 -13.95 -5.76 17.82
N GLU A 147 -14.98 -6.40 17.27
CA GLU A 147 -14.84 -7.59 16.41
C GLU A 147 -14.26 -7.23 15.03
N ALA A 148 -14.59 -6.07 14.48
CA ALA A 148 -14.12 -5.59 13.18
C ALA A 148 -12.60 -5.35 13.16
N GLU A 149 -12.05 -4.70 14.21
CA GLU A 149 -10.60 -4.46 14.36
C GLU A 149 -9.77 -5.75 14.29
N ASN A 150 -10.31 -6.84 14.84
CA ASN A 150 -9.63 -8.13 14.94
C ASN A 150 -10.01 -9.10 13.80
N HIS A 151 -10.89 -8.68 12.87
CA HIS A 151 -11.43 -9.54 11.84
C HIS A 151 -10.36 -9.92 10.79
N PRO A 152 -10.29 -11.19 10.35
CA PRO A 152 -9.28 -11.66 9.38
C PRO A 152 -9.41 -11.03 7.98
N GLN A 153 -10.53 -10.36 7.69
CA GLN A 153 -10.80 -9.69 6.42
C GLN A 153 -10.88 -8.16 6.55
N ARG A 154 -10.32 -7.56 7.61
CA ARG A 154 -10.39 -6.10 7.81
C ARG A 154 -9.77 -5.27 6.67
N SER A 155 -8.65 -5.73 6.11
CA SER A 155 -7.97 -5.11 4.97
C SER A 155 -8.64 -5.40 3.60
N ILE A 156 -9.91 -5.83 3.58
CA ILE A 156 -10.69 -5.92 2.34
C ILE A 156 -11.49 -4.64 2.21
N ILE A 157 -11.02 -3.72 1.37
CA ILE A 157 -11.78 -2.54 0.97
C ILE A 157 -12.91 -2.90 0.00
N THR A 158 -13.91 -2.02 -0.06
CA THR A 158 -15.09 -2.11 -0.93
C THR A 158 -15.13 -1.00 -1.99
N ARG A 159 -14.34 0.08 -1.84
CA ARG A 159 -14.16 1.14 -2.84
C ARG A 159 -12.70 1.57 -2.92
N ALA A 160 -12.22 1.83 -4.13
CA ALA A 160 -10.91 2.40 -4.44
C ALA A 160 -10.96 3.10 -5.80
N LEU A 161 -10.03 4.00 -6.05
CA LEU A 161 -9.80 4.58 -7.37
C LEU A 161 -9.02 3.58 -8.25
N GLY A 162 -9.51 3.29 -9.45
CA GLY A 162 -8.80 2.48 -10.46
C GLY A 162 -9.40 1.14 -10.87
N PRO A 163 -9.98 0.32 -9.95
CA PRO A 163 -10.54 -1.00 -10.32
C PRO A 163 -11.74 -0.94 -11.27
N GLU A 164 -12.58 0.09 -11.15
CA GLU A 164 -13.80 0.28 -11.94
C GLU A 164 -13.75 1.61 -12.72
N PRO A 165 -14.42 1.72 -13.88
CA PRO A 165 -14.37 2.94 -14.71
C PRO A 165 -15.02 4.15 -14.05
N ASP A 166 -16.01 3.90 -13.19
CA ASP A 166 -16.74 4.88 -12.39
C ASP A 166 -16.47 4.61 -10.90
N VAL A 167 -16.52 5.64 -10.07
CA VAL A 167 -16.35 5.52 -8.60
C VAL A 167 -17.32 6.42 -7.86
N GLU A 168 -17.90 5.90 -6.78
CA GLU A 168 -18.69 6.67 -5.82
C GLU A 168 -17.73 7.38 -4.85
N VAL A 169 -17.64 8.70 -4.98
CA VAL A 169 -16.82 9.57 -4.14
C VAL A 169 -17.69 10.14 -3.04
N GLU A 170 -17.28 9.95 -1.79
CA GLU A 170 -17.95 10.57 -0.65
C GLU A 170 -17.40 11.99 -0.46
N THR A 171 -18.29 12.98 -0.35
CA THR A 171 -17.92 14.37 -0.07
C THR A 171 -18.80 14.98 1.00
N PHE A 172 -18.19 15.80 1.85
CA PHE A 172 -18.87 16.60 2.87
C PHE A 172 -18.00 17.80 3.26
N THR A 173 -18.54 18.68 4.09
CA THR A 173 -17.84 19.85 4.63
C THR A 173 -17.87 19.83 6.15
N ASP A 174 -16.70 19.95 6.79
CA ASP A 174 -16.59 20.15 8.23
C ASP A 174 -16.37 21.65 8.56
N PRO A 175 -17.16 22.25 9.47
CA PRO A 175 -16.97 23.64 9.88
C PRO A 175 -15.76 23.78 10.81
N GLY A 176 -14.70 24.40 10.28
CA GLY A 176 -13.43 24.61 10.98
C GLY A 176 -13.50 25.71 12.04
N ARG A 177 -12.58 25.61 13.00
CA ARG A 177 -12.35 26.58 14.08
C ARG A 177 -10.87 26.94 14.17
N ASP A 178 -10.61 28.08 14.79
CA ASP A 178 -9.27 28.47 15.22
C ASP A 178 -8.70 27.41 16.17
N GLY A 179 -7.44 27.01 15.95
CA GLY A 179 -6.73 26.01 16.75
C GLY A 179 -6.96 24.55 16.34
N ASP A 180 -7.96 24.24 15.51
CA ASP A 180 -8.21 22.87 15.04
C ASP A 180 -6.98 22.27 14.35
N VAL A 181 -6.67 21.01 14.66
CA VAL A 181 -5.67 20.23 13.93
C VAL A 181 -6.38 19.11 13.17
N TYR A 182 -6.13 19.01 11.87
CA TYR A 182 -6.59 17.90 11.05
C TYR A 182 -5.42 16.95 10.76
N LEU A 183 -5.69 15.65 10.77
CA LEU A 183 -4.75 14.57 10.46
C LEU A 183 -5.37 13.67 9.40
N LEU A 184 -4.71 13.55 8.25
CA LEU A 184 -4.96 12.54 7.23
C LEU A 184 -3.91 11.43 7.40
N CYS A 185 -4.31 10.16 7.32
CA CYS A 185 -3.36 9.05 7.37
C CYS A 185 -3.75 7.83 6.53
N SER A 186 -2.76 7.05 6.07
CA SER A 186 -2.96 5.71 5.50
C SER A 186 -3.28 4.68 6.60
N ASP A 187 -3.71 3.48 6.22
CA ASP A 187 -4.15 2.45 7.18
C ASP A 187 -3.01 2.01 8.11
N GLY A 188 -1.75 2.09 7.65
CA GLY A 188 -0.56 1.72 8.42
C GLY A 188 -0.31 2.56 9.67
N LEU A 189 -0.91 3.75 9.79
CA LEU A 189 -1.00 4.44 11.09
C LEU A 189 -2.10 3.81 11.95
N SER A 190 -3.36 3.90 11.50
CA SER A 190 -4.55 3.59 12.30
C SER A 190 -4.72 2.10 12.63
N ALA A 191 -4.06 1.20 11.90
CA ALA A 191 -3.99 -0.21 12.23
C ALA A 191 -2.91 -0.53 13.30
N MET A 192 -1.97 0.38 13.55
CA MET A 192 -0.83 0.20 14.47
C MET A 192 -0.93 1.07 15.73
N VAL A 193 -1.62 2.22 15.68
CA VAL A 193 -1.70 3.21 16.76
C VAL A 193 -3.16 3.50 17.05
N SER A 194 -3.60 3.41 18.31
CA SER A 194 -4.99 3.66 18.69
C SER A 194 -5.34 5.14 18.68
N GLU A 195 -6.62 5.48 18.56
CA GLU A 195 -7.09 6.87 18.53
C GLU A 195 -6.74 7.63 19.82
N ASP A 196 -6.76 6.97 20.98
CA ASP A 196 -6.28 7.51 22.26
C ASP A 196 -4.78 7.84 22.24
N GLU A 197 -3.95 6.98 21.63
CA GLU A 197 -2.50 7.22 21.50
C GLU A 197 -2.21 8.33 20.48
N ILE A 198 -2.95 8.39 19.36
CA ILE A 198 -2.87 9.49 18.39
C ILE A 198 -3.21 10.82 19.08
N ALA A 199 -4.32 10.88 19.84
CA ALA A 199 -4.72 12.07 20.58
C ALA A 199 -3.62 12.53 21.56
N ALA A 200 -3.11 11.61 22.40
CA ALA A 200 -2.06 11.92 23.37
C ALA A 200 -0.73 12.36 22.72
N ILE A 201 -0.38 11.84 21.53
CA ILE A 201 0.79 12.29 20.78
C ILE A 201 0.59 13.72 20.24
N LEU A 202 -0.59 14.03 19.69
CA LEU A 202 -0.89 15.35 19.15
C LEU A 202 -0.98 16.43 20.25
N GLU A 203 -1.54 16.11 21.42
CA GLU A 203 -1.62 17.04 22.56
C GLU A 203 -0.25 17.30 23.22
N SER A 204 0.61 16.28 23.29
CA SER A 204 1.87 16.36 24.03
C SER A 204 3.05 16.94 23.24
N ARG A 205 2.80 17.53 22.05
CA ARG A 205 3.85 18.08 21.18
C ARG A 205 3.57 19.54 20.80
N SER A 206 4.64 20.33 20.81
CA SER A 206 4.62 21.75 20.45
C SER A 206 4.66 22.03 18.95
N SER A 207 4.95 21.02 18.13
CA SER A 207 4.96 21.12 16.67
C SER A 207 4.31 19.90 16.00
N LEU A 208 3.68 20.12 14.85
CA LEU A 208 3.15 19.04 14.00
C LEU A 208 4.28 18.20 13.39
N GLU A 209 5.49 18.73 13.20
CA GLU A 209 6.64 17.94 12.77
C GLU A 209 7.05 16.90 13.82
N ASP A 210 7.14 17.29 15.09
CA ASP A 210 7.48 16.37 16.18
C ASP A 210 6.37 15.34 16.42
N ALA A 211 5.12 15.75 16.26
CA ALA A 211 3.98 14.84 16.26
C ALA A 211 4.05 13.83 15.11
N ALA A 212 4.32 14.27 13.87
CA ALA A 212 4.44 13.40 12.70
C ALA A 212 5.54 12.34 12.90
N ARG A 213 6.73 12.78 13.37
CA ARG A 213 7.84 11.90 13.72
C ARG A 213 7.44 10.89 14.79
N LYS A 214 6.73 11.30 15.85
CA LYS A 214 6.34 10.37 16.92
C LYS A 214 5.20 9.42 16.53
N LEU A 215 4.24 9.85 15.70
CA LEU A 215 3.19 8.98 15.14
C LEU A 215 3.80 7.86 14.29
N VAL A 216 4.67 8.21 13.33
CA VAL A 216 5.37 7.24 12.47
C VAL A 216 6.32 6.35 13.28
N GLN A 217 6.96 6.88 14.32
CA GLN A 217 7.75 6.07 15.25
C GLN A 217 6.87 5.06 16.00
N ALA A 218 5.73 5.48 16.56
CA ALA A 218 4.82 4.61 17.31
C ALA A 218 4.25 3.48 16.42
N ALA A 219 3.81 3.79 15.20
CA ALA A 219 3.36 2.78 14.24
C ALA A 219 4.46 1.75 13.91
N ASN A 220 5.71 2.21 13.76
CA ASN A 220 6.87 1.34 13.56
C ASN A 220 7.27 0.53 14.80
N GLU A 221 7.05 1.05 16.01
CA GLU A 221 7.28 0.37 17.29
C GLU A 221 6.21 -0.71 17.54
N ASN A 222 4.95 -0.45 17.17
CA ASN A 222 3.82 -1.39 17.27
C ASN A 222 3.80 -2.45 16.14
N GLY A 223 4.70 -2.34 15.16
CA GLY A 223 5.07 -3.43 14.26
C GLY A 223 5.34 -3.05 12.80
N GLY A 224 4.98 -1.83 12.38
CA GLY A 224 5.21 -1.29 11.04
C GLY A 224 4.85 -2.27 9.92
N ARG A 225 3.62 -2.82 9.95
CA ARG A 225 3.20 -3.87 9.01
C ARG A 225 2.98 -3.37 7.60
N ASP A 226 2.64 -2.09 7.47
CA ASP A 226 2.38 -1.45 6.19
C ASP A 226 3.17 -0.15 6.02
N ASN A 227 3.00 0.50 4.87
CA ASN A 227 3.44 1.86 4.65
C ASN A 227 2.67 2.81 5.58
N ILE A 228 3.36 3.84 6.09
CA ILE A 228 2.82 4.73 7.11
C ILE A 228 2.97 6.17 6.61
N THR A 229 1.85 6.80 6.29
CA THR A 229 1.81 8.19 5.83
C THR A 229 0.89 9.02 6.70
N VAL A 230 1.38 10.19 7.10
CA VAL A 230 0.63 11.20 7.84
C VAL A 230 0.77 12.56 7.17
N VAL A 231 -0.33 13.30 7.07
CA VAL A 231 -0.36 14.71 6.64
C VAL A 231 -1.24 15.47 7.63
N MET A 232 -0.71 16.55 8.18
CA MET A 232 -1.39 17.35 9.19
C MET A 232 -1.35 18.84 8.86
N PHE A 233 -2.38 19.56 9.28
CA PHE A 233 -2.39 21.01 9.28
C PHE A 233 -3.20 21.56 10.45
N ARG A 234 -2.80 22.74 10.93
CA ARG A 234 -3.51 23.51 11.94
C ARG A 234 -4.20 24.71 11.30
N LEU A 235 -5.48 24.89 11.62
CA LEU A 235 -6.21 26.11 11.28
C LEU A 235 -5.92 27.20 12.31
N GLY A 236 -5.69 28.41 11.82
CA GLY A 236 -5.63 29.62 12.63
C GLY A 236 -6.42 30.74 11.96
N SER A 237 -6.98 31.62 12.77
CA SER A 237 -7.67 32.82 12.32
C SER A 237 -6.67 33.93 11.98
N ASP A 238 -7.04 34.77 11.02
CA ASP A 238 -6.31 36.00 10.69
C ASP A 238 -6.42 37.04 11.82
N GLY A 239 -5.71 36.80 12.92
CA GLY A 239 -5.47 37.78 13.96
C GLY A 239 -4.36 38.74 13.56
N GLU A 240 -4.60 40.05 13.74
CA GLU A 240 -3.50 41.02 13.82
C GLU A 240 -2.53 40.56 14.93
N PRO A 241 -1.21 40.79 14.80
CA PRO A 241 -0.24 40.37 15.79
C PRO A 241 -0.63 40.95 17.16
N SER A 242 -0.92 40.07 18.11
CA SER A 242 -1.37 40.46 19.45
C SER A 242 -0.26 41.24 20.16
N GLU A 243 -0.42 42.56 20.27
CA GLU A 243 0.38 43.45 21.11
C GLU A 243 0.11 43.18 22.60
N ASP A 244 0.41 41.96 23.06
CA ASP A 244 0.40 41.61 24.49
C ASP A 244 1.55 40.64 24.84
N ALA A 245 2.74 40.97 24.34
CA ALA A 245 4.02 40.54 24.89
C ALA A 245 4.73 41.78 25.43
N GLY A 246 4.27 42.25 26.59
CA GLY A 246 4.82 43.42 27.27
C GLY A 246 6.31 43.26 27.60
N ASP A 247 7.11 44.15 27.01
CA ASP A 247 8.41 44.66 27.44
C ASP A 247 9.13 43.90 28.57
N SER A 248 10.22 43.23 28.19
CA SER A 248 11.40 43.09 29.04
C SER A 248 12.63 43.22 28.17
N GLY A 249 12.94 44.47 27.81
CA GLY A 249 14.08 44.78 26.95
C GLY A 249 15.42 44.32 27.53
N ASP A 250 16.26 43.74 26.66
CA ASP A 250 17.69 43.98 26.72
C ASP A 250 18.23 44.29 25.31
N THR A 251 18.96 45.38 25.22
CA THR A 251 19.53 45.92 23.98
C THR A 251 20.82 45.19 23.62
N SER A 252 20.87 44.59 22.43
CA SER A 252 22.14 44.42 21.73
C SER A 252 21.97 44.60 20.22
N GLU A 253 22.54 45.70 19.71
CA GLU A 253 22.73 45.92 18.28
C GLU A 253 23.78 44.94 17.74
N GLN A 254 23.42 44.03 16.84
CA GLN A 254 24.37 43.50 15.84
C GLN A 254 23.69 43.38 14.47
N GLY A 255 24.42 43.82 13.44
CA GLY A 255 23.84 44.17 12.14
C GLY A 255 23.37 43.00 11.29
N THR A 256 22.38 43.28 10.46
CA THR A 256 21.97 42.44 9.33
C THR A 256 23.11 42.31 8.31
N VAL A 257 23.63 41.10 8.14
CA VAL A 257 24.49 40.75 7.01
C VAL A 257 23.66 39.93 6.03
N ALA A 258 23.42 40.49 4.84
CA ALA A 258 22.80 39.76 3.75
C ALA A 258 23.75 38.66 3.26
N LEU A 259 23.29 37.40 3.25
CA LEU A 259 24.06 36.28 2.72
C LEU A 259 24.29 36.45 1.22
N SER A 260 25.52 36.25 0.76
CA SER A 260 25.86 36.37 -0.66
C SER A 260 25.35 35.17 -1.47
N PRO A 261 25.07 35.33 -2.78
CA PRO A 261 24.54 34.24 -3.61
C PRO A 261 25.39 32.96 -3.61
N GLU A 262 26.71 33.08 -3.42
CA GLU A 262 27.65 31.96 -3.45
C GLU A 262 27.48 30.98 -2.28
N GLU A 263 26.93 31.43 -1.14
CA GLU A 263 26.70 30.55 0.02
C GLU A 263 25.37 29.77 -0.06
N ALA A 264 24.40 30.28 -0.84
CA ALA A 264 23.16 29.58 -1.13
C ALA A 264 23.37 28.40 -2.07
N ASP A 265 24.22 28.55 -3.09
CA ASP A 265 24.58 27.46 -4.01
C ASP A 265 25.39 26.36 -3.32
N ARG A 266 26.27 26.71 -2.37
CA ARG A 266 27.01 25.73 -1.57
C ARG A 266 26.08 24.78 -0.80
N LYS A 267 25.02 25.28 -0.18
CA LYS A 267 24.01 24.45 0.51
C LYS A 267 23.12 23.64 -0.46
N ARG A 268 22.86 24.13 -1.67
CA ARG A 268 22.18 23.33 -2.72
C ARG A 268 23.06 22.18 -3.23
N ALA A 269 24.36 22.39 -3.36
CA ALA A 269 25.31 21.35 -3.74
C ALA A 269 25.42 20.22 -2.70
N GLU A 270 25.43 20.56 -1.41
CA GLU A 270 25.43 19.56 -0.32
C GLU A 270 24.12 18.75 -0.28
N ALA A 271 22.96 19.37 -0.53
CA ALA A 271 21.68 18.67 -0.64
C ALA A 271 21.62 17.73 -1.85
N ALA A 272 22.20 18.12 -3.00
CA ALA A 272 22.26 17.29 -4.19
C ALA A 272 23.20 16.07 -4.03
N ALA A 273 24.28 16.21 -3.24
CA ALA A 273 25.23 15.13 -2.97
C ALA A 273 24.66 14.00 -2.09
N ALA A 274 23.62 14.27 -1.30
CA ALA A 274 22.94 13.27 -0.48
C ALA A 274 21.93 12.40 -1.25
N ALA A 275 21.59 12.77 -2.49
CA ALA A 275 20.41 12.27 -3.20
C ALA A 275 20.69 11.24 -4.31
N GLY A 276 21.90 10.67 -4.43
CA GLY A 276 22.12 9.65 -5.46
C GLY A 276 23.42 8.86 -5.40
N THR A 277 23.30 7.53 -5.26
CA THR A 277 24.08 6.56 -6.04
C THR A 277 23.38 5.20 -6.03
N MET A 278 23.03 4.66 -7.20
CA MET A 278 23.15 3.22 -7.53
C MET A 278 23.08 3.03 -9.05
N ALA A 279 24.16 3.40 -9.74
CA ALA A 279 24.40 3.03 -11.13
C ALA A 279 25.89 2.68 -11.28
N LEU A 280 26.22 1.39 -11.36
CA LEU A 280 27.59 0.92 -11.49
C LEU A 280 28.12 1.20 -12.92
N GLY A 281 29.06 2.14 -13.02
CA GLY A 281 29.78 2.44 -14.26
C GLY A 281 30.74 1.33 -14.65
N ARG A 282 30.90 1.09 -15.96
CA ARG A 282 31.67 -0.04 -16.51
C ARG A 282 33.18 0.04 -16.26
N ASP A 283 33.69 1.22 -15.93
CA ASP A 283 35.12 1.53 -15.97
C ASP A 283 35.88 1.24 -14.66
N GLU A 284 35.18 1.03 -13.54
CA GLU A 284 35.81 0.55 -12.29
C GLU A 284 36.05 -0.97 -12.31
N ALA A 285 35.24 -1.72 -13.07
CA ALA A 285 35.37 -3.16 -13.21
C ALA A 285 36.65 -3.59 -13.97
N GLU A 286 37.19 -2.72 -14.85
CA GLU A 286 38.48 -2.95 -15.51
C GLU A 286 39.67 -2.59 -14.63
N ARG A 287 39.59 -1.50 -13.85
CA ARG A 287 40.68 -1.08 -12.93
C ARG A 287 40.95 -2.12 -11.85
N ALA A 288 39.91 -2.78 -11.34
CA ALA A 288 40.06 -3.88 -10.37
C ALA A 288 40.75 -5.14 -10.95
N ARG A 289 40.77 -5.31 -12.29
CA ARG A 289 41.44 -6.44 -12.96
C ARG A 289 42.90 -6.16 -13.32
N ALA A 290 43.30 -4.90 -13.40
CA ALA A 290 44.69 -4.49 -13.67
C ALA A 290 45.62 -4.53 -12.43
N ALA A 291 45.05 -4.63 -11.21
CA ALA A 291 45.79 -4.57 -9.95
C ALA A 291 46.36 -5.93 -9.46
N ALA A 292 46.31 -6.98 -10.27
CA ALA A 292 46.83 -8.31 -9.96
C ALA A 292 47.98 -8.70 -10.90
N GLY A 293 49.18 -8.16 -10.63
CA GLY A 293 50.40 -8.42 -11.42
C GLY A 293 51.71 -8.18 -10.66
N GLU A 294 52.35 -9.27 -10.26
CA GLU A 294 53.80 -9.53 -10.06
C GLU A 294 54.72 -8.61 -9.19
N GLU A 295 55.22 -9.24 -8.11
CA GLU A 295 56.60 -9.28 -7.53
C GLU A 295 57.54 -8.05 -7.40
N ALA A 296 58.12 -7.88 -6.19
CA ALA A 296 59.52 -7.46 -5.95
C ALA A 296 59.97 -7.68 -4.46
N PRO A 297 61.28 -7.65 -4.07
CA PRO A 297 61.83 -8.68 -3.15
C PRO A 297 62.75 -8.22 -1.97
N ARG A 298 63.39 -9.21 -1.30
CA ARG A 298 64.52 -9.17 -0.29
C ARG A 298 64.06 -9.15 1.19
N ARG A 299 64.78 -9.67 2.21
CA ARG A 299 66.21 -10.09 2.39
C ARG A 299 66.36 -11.17 3.50
N GLN A 300 67.43 -11.98 3.49
CA GLN A 300 67.73 -13.02 4.50
C GLN A 300 68.54 -12.52 5.72
N VAL A 301 68.32 -13.13 6.90
CA VAL A 301 69.30 -13.32 8.01
C VAL A 301 69.04 -14.70 8.69
N ARG A 302 70.08 -15.32 9.29
CA ARG A 302 70.13 -16.74 9.74
C ARG A 302 70.63 -16.86 11.19
N VAL A 303 70.00 -17.73 12.01
CA VAL A 303 70.56 -18.31 13.26
C VAL A 303 70.13 -19.80 13.39
N VAL A 304 70.82 -20.59 14.22
CA VAL A 304 70.91 -22.08 14.25
C VAL A 304 70.23 -22.67 15.52
N PRO A 305 69.75 -23.95 15.55
CA PRO A 305 68.85 -24.48 16.61
C PRO A 305 69.58 -25.23 17.74
N PRO A 306 68.92 -25.55 18.88
CA PRO A 306 68.16 -26.82 19.06
C PRO A 306 66.83 -26.61 19.84
N SER A 307 66.03 -27.58 20.33
CA SER A 307 66.11 -29.06 20.40
C SER A 307 64.72 -29.75 20.39
N VAL A 308 64.74 -31.06 20.13
CA VAL A 308 63.70 -32.12 20.24
C VAL A 308 62.64 -31.98 21.35
N ALA A 309 61.35 -32.13 20.98
CA ALA A 309 60.34 -32.86 21.76
C ALA A 309 59.11 -33.23 20.88
N GLU A 310 58.89 -34.52 20.62
CA GLU A 310 57.68 -35.00 19.93
C GLU A 310 56.44 -34.93 20.85
N ARG A 311 55.31 -34.39 20.37
CA ARG A 311 53.96 -34.81 20.83
C ARG A 311 53.01 -34.91 19.65
N ARG A 312 52.31 -36.06 19.57
CA ARG A 312 51.42 -36.45 18.48
C ARG A 312 50.17 -35.56 18.45
N TYR A 313 49.82 -35.05 17.27
CA TYR A 313 48.51 -34.43 17.02
C TYR A 313 47.43 -35.50 16.78
N ALA A 314 46.29 -35.36 17.46
CA ALA A 314 45.09 -36.15 17.19
C ALA A 314 44.33 -35.62 15.96
N ARG A 315 43.67 -36.52 15.21
CA ARG A 315 42.82 -36.15 14.06
C ARG A 315 41.42 -35.68 14.53
N PRO A 316 40.85 -34.59 13.97
CA PRO A 316 39.45 -34.24 14.19
C PRO A 316 38.48 -35.07 13.30
N PRO A 317 37.22 -35.27 13.72
CA PRO A 317 36.28 -36.15 13.01
C PRO A 317 35.55 -35.48 11.83
N ARG A 318 35.24 -36.28 10.80
CA ARG A 318 34.55 -35.85 9.56
C ARG A 318 33.03 -35.86 9.74
N TRP A 319 32.45 -34.83 10.37
CA TRP A 319 30.99 -34.78 10.58
C TRP A 319 30.35 -33.39 10.36
N ARG A 320 30.52 -32.82 9.15
CA ARG A 320 29.79 -31.62 8.69
C ARG A 320 29.08 -31.75 7.33
N GLY A 321 29.23 -32.87 6.62
CA GLY A 321 28.56 -33.10 5.32
C GLY A 321 27.06 -33.46 5.44
N ALA A 322 26.69 -34.29 6.43
CA ALA A 322 25.36 -34.88 6.52
C ALA A 322 24.22 -33.87 6.75
N ARG A 323 24.46 -32.79 7.50
CA ARG A 323 23.39 -31.82 7.87
C ARG A 323 22.83 -31.03 6.68
N ARG A 324 23.61 -30.80 5.62
CA ARG A 324 23.13 -30.09 4.41
C ARG A 324 22.23 -30.98 3.54
N GLY A 325 22.52 -32.28 3.45
CA GLY A 325 21.68 -33.24 2.71
C GLY A 325 20.29 -33.41 3.34
N VAL A 326 20.22 -33.49 4.68
CA VAL A 326 18.95 -33.63 5.41
C VAL A 326 18.07 -32.37 5.25
N ALA A 327 18.66 -31.17 5.32
CA ALA A 327 17.91 -29.93 5.11
C ALA A 327 17.32 -29.83 3.69
N GLY A 328 18.10 -30.17 2.66
CA GLY A 328 17.62 -30.19 1.27
C GLY A 328 16.48 -31.21 1.06
N ALA A 329 16.59 -32.40 1.64
CA ALA A 329 15.54 -33.41 1.57
C ALA A 329 14.23 -32.97 2.23
N LEU A 330 14.29 -32.29 3.38
CA LEU A 330 13.10 -31.78 4.07
C LEU A 330 12.36 -30.71 3.26
N VAL A 331 13.09 -29.79 2.60
CA VAL A 331 12.48 -28.79 1.70
C VAL A 331 11.77 -29.48 0.52
N LEU A 332 12.40 -30.49 -0.07
CA LEU A 332 11.83 -31.24 -1.21
C LEU A 332 10.55 -31.99 -0.81
N VAL A 333 10.51 -32.59 0.39
CA VAL A 333 9.30 -33.21 0.96
C VAL A 333 8.21 -32.18 1.25
N ALA A 334 8.56 -31.00 1.79
CA ALA A 334 7.59 -29.92 2.04
C ALA A 334 6.97 -29.39 0.73
N VAL A 335 7.77 -29.20 -0.32
CA VAL A 335 7.27 -28.80 -1.65
C VAL A 335 6.37 -29.89 -2.26
N ALA A 336 6.77 -31.16 -2.17
CA ALA A 336 5.93 -32.28 -2.62
C ALA A 336 4.60 -32.35 -1.84
N ALA A 337 4.62 -32.15 -0.53
CA ALA A 337 3.43 -32.10 0.31
C ALA A 337 2.52 -30.90 -0.05
N ALA A 338 3.09 -29.73 -0.36
CA ALA A 338 2.33 -28.57 -0.82
C ALA A 338 1.67 -28.82 -2.19
N ILE A 339 2.39 -29.43 -3.15
CA ILE A 339 1.84 -29.81 -4.46
C ILE A 339 0.71 -30.84 -4.32
N VAL A 340 0.90 -31.87 -3.49
CA VAL A 340 -0.15 -32.87 -3.19
C VAL A 340 -1.33 -32.22 -2.49
N GLY A 341 -1.10 -31.31 -1.54
CA GLY A 341 -2.14 -30.53 -0.88
C GLY A 341 -2.95 -29.68 -1.86
N LEU A 342 -2.29 -29.01 -2.81
CA LEU A 342 -2.92 -28.22 -3.86
C LEU A 342 -3.77 -29.11 -4.80
N TYR A 343 -3.25 -30.29 -5.17
CA TYR A 343 -3.94 -31.27 -6.02
C TYR A 343 -5.12 -31.98 -5.33
N VAL A 344 -5.05 -32.18 -4.02
CA VAL A 344 -6.17 -32.71 -3.22
C VAL A 344 -7.21 -31.62 -2.95
N GLY A 345 -6.78 -30.38 -2.68
CA GLY A 345 -7.66 -29.22 -2.50
C GLY A 345 -8.41 -28.85 -3.79
N SER A 346 -7.74 -28.87 -4.94
CA SER A 346 -8.38 -28.56 -6.24
C SER A 346 -9.59 -29.45 -6.52
N ARG A 347 -9.57 -30.71 -6.07
CA ARG A 347 -10.66 -31.69 -6.19
C ARG A 347 -11.92 -31.37 -5.36
N GLN A 348 -11.93 -30.29 -4.59
CA GLN A 348 -13.12 -29.77 -3.90
C GLN A 348 -13.93 -28.77 -4.75
N PHE A 349 -13.32 -28.18 -5.77
CA PHE A 349 -13.95 -27.18 -6.63
C PHE A 349 -14.57 -27.79 -7.90
N TYR A 350 -15.64 -27.16 -8.36
CA TYR A 350 -16.39 -27.54 -9.55
C TYR A 350 -16.67 -26.28 -10.38
N PHE A 351 -16.68 -26.41 -11.70
CA PHE A 351 -17.12 -25.33 -12.59
C PHE A 351 -17.93 -25.88 -13.75
N LEU A 352 -18.74 -25.01 -14.37
CA LEU A 352 -19.49 -25.33 -15.59
C LEU A 352 -18.75 -24.73 -16.78
N GLY A 353 -18.63 -25.51 -17.84
CA GLY A 353 -18.01 -25.13 -19.10
C GLY A 353 -18.72 -25.78 -20.29
N THR A 354 -18.05 -25.81 -21.43
CA THR A 354 -18.54 -26.46 -22.65
C THR A 354 -17.55 -27.49 -23.16
N ASP A 355 -18.02 -28.68 -23.51
CA ASP A 355 -17.17 -29.69 -24.13
C ASP A 355 -16.90 -29.37 -25.62
N SER A 356 -16.15 -30.26 -26.29
CA SER A 356 -15.85 -30.17 -27.72
C SER A 356 -17.07 -30.30 -28.65
N ARG A 357 -18.24 -30.68 -28.12
CA ARG A 357 -19.53 -30.73 -28.84
C ARG A 357 -20.40 -29.49 -28.56
N GLY A 358 -19.94 -28.58 -27.69
CA GLY A 358 -20.66 -27.36 -27.33
C GLY A 358 -21.83 -27.57 -26.36
N VAL A 359 -21.92 -28.74 -25.71
CA VAL A 359 -22.91 -29.00 -24.66
C VAL A 359 -22.39 -28.57 -23.29
N MET A 360 -23.30 -28.30 -22.36
CA MET A 360 -22.95 -27.89 -21.01
C MET A 360 -22.39 -29.06 -20.20
N THR A 361 -21.19 -28.86 -19.65
CA THR A 361 -20.42 -29.90 -18.96
C THR A 361 -19.95 -29.42 -17.59
N LEU A 362 -20.09 -30.30 -16.59
CA LEU A 362 -19.59 -30.15 -15.25
C LEU A 362 -18.16 -30.70 -15.16
N TYR A 363 -17.24 -29.81 -14.84
CA TYR A 363 -15.84 -30.13 -14.59
C TYR A 363 -15.54 -30.04 -13.10
N ARG A 364 -14.66 -30.93 -12.64
CA ARG A 364 -14.13 -30.98 -11.28
C ARG A 364 -12.65 -30.67 -11.30
N GLY A 365 -12.21 -29.75 -10.45
CA GLY A 365 -10.84 -29.23 -10.44
C GLY A 365 -10.78 -27.72 -10.68
N LEU A 366 -9.61 -27.24 -11.08
CA LEU A 366 -9.37 -25.83 -11.37
C LEU A 366 -9.35 -25.60 -12.89
N PRO A 367 -9.96 -24.51 -13.40
CA PRO A 367 -10.09 -24.21 -14.83
C PRO A 367 -8.80 -23.58 -15.39
N TYR A 368 -7.67 -24.23 -15.18
CA TYR A 368 -6.37 -23.81 -15.68
C TYR A 368 -5.65 -24.96 -16.35
N ASP A 369 -5.02 -24.66 -17.49
CA ASP A 369 -4.15 -25.56 -18.21
C ASP A 369 -2.69 -25.24 -17.86
N LEU A 370 -1.96 -26.25 -17.41
CA LEU A 370 -0.52 -26.13 -17.21
C LEU A 370 0.23 -26.38 -18.53
N PRO A 371 1.47 -25.86 -18.66
CA PRO A 371 2.36 -26.21 -19.77
C PRO A 371 2.47 -27.73 -19.95
N LEU A 372 2.72 -28.16 -21.19
CA LEU A 372 2.73 -29.58 -21.62
C LEU A 372 1.34 -30.24 -21.72
N GLY A 373 0.25 -29.48 -21.70
CA GLY A 373 -1.11 -30.02 -21.92
C GLY A 373 -1.68 -30.76 -20.71
N ILE A 374 -1.30 -30.34 -19.50
CA ILE A 374 -1.79 -30.92 -18.26
C ILE A 374 -2.98 -30.10 -17.77
N HIS A 375 -4.19 -30.62 -17.98
CA HIS A 375 -5.42 -30.03 -17.48
C HIS A 375 -5.54 -30.22 -15.96
N LEU A 376 -5.80 -29.15 -15.19
CA LEU A 376 -6.03 -29.23 -13.73
C LEU A 376 -7.49 -29.57 -13.36
N TYR A 377 -8.25 -30.08 -14.33
CA TYR A 377 -9.64 -30.46 -14.20
C TYR A 377 -9.93 -31.79 -14.89
N THR A 378 -11.04 -32.41 -14.52
CA THR A 378 -11.56 -33.64 -15.13
C THR A 378 -13.05 -33.48 -15.36
N GLU A 379 -13.54 -34.00 -16.47
CA GLU A 379 -14.98 -34.07 -16.78
C GLU A 379 -15.67 -35.03 -15.81
N GLU A 380 -16.67 -34.55 -15.05
CA GLU A 380 -17.47 -35.40 -14.16
C GLU A 380 -18.82 -35.75 -14.78
N TYR A 381 -19.43 -34.84 -15.56
CA TYR A 381 -20.72 -35.07 -16.20
C TYR A 381 -20.99 -34.09 -17.36
N ALA A 382 -21.26 -34.60 -18.56
CA ALA A 382 -21.80 -33.82 -19.68
C ALA A 382 -23.33 -33.95 -19.72
N SER A 383 -24.02 -32.83 -19.92
CA SER A 383 -25.48 -32.80 -20.13
C SER A 383 -25.83 -32.78 -21.62
N ASP A 384 -27.08 -33.07 -21.96
CA ASP A 384 -27.59 -32.96 -23.33
C ASP A 384 -28.00 -31.52 -23.72
N VAL A 385 -27.76 -30.53 -22.86
CA VAL A 385 -28.18 -29.13 -23.09
C VAL A 385 -27.10 -28.36 -23.88
N PRO A 386 -27.39 -27.87 -25.10
CA PRO A 386 -26.44 -27.03 -25.84
C PRO A 386 -26.21 -25.69 -25.14
N ALA A 387 -24.96 -25.25 -25.02
CA ALA A 387 -24.64 -23.95 -24.43
C ALA A 387 -25.18 -22.74 -25.23
N SER A 388 -25.57 -22.97 -26.49
CA SER A 388 -26.29 -22.03 -27.35
C SER A 388 -27.75 -21.77 -26.95
N SER A 389 -28.35 -22.63 -26.11
CA SER A 389 -29.71 -22.44 -25.59
C SER A 389 -29.84 -21.24 -24.63
N ILE A 390 -28.73 -20.77 -24.06
CA ILE A 390 -28.70 -19.59 -23.18
C ILE A 390 -28.56 -18.32 -24.04
N THR A 391 -29.69 -17.76 -24.48
CA THR A 391 -29.75 -16.58 -25.35
C THR A 391 -29.16 -15.32 -24.72
N ASN A 392 -29.20 -15.19 -23.38
CA ASN A 392 -28.66 -14.04 -22.66
C ASN A 392 -27.13 -14.15 -22.50
N GLN A 393 -26.37 -13.34 -23.24
CA GLN A 393 -24.90 -13.35 -23.20
C GLN A 393 -24.30 -13.09 -21.80
N ARG A 394 -24.88 -12.18 -20.99
CA ARG A 394 -24.39 -11.92 -19.62
C ARG A 394 -24.55 -13.16 -18.75
N GLN A 395 -25.72 -13.79 -18.81
CA GLN A 395 -26.03 -15.01 -18.07
C GLN A 395 -25.15 -16.19 -18.54
N ARG A 396 -24.91 -16.31 -19.86
CA ARG A 396 -24.01 -17.30 -20.43
C ARG A 396 -22.56 -17.12 -19.94
N LYS A 397 -22.04 -15.89 -19.93
CA LYS A 397 -20.68 -15.59 -19.41
C LYS A 397 -20.57 -15.85 -17.91
N ALA A 398 -21.59 -15.53 -17.12
CA ALA A 398 -21.61 -15.79 -15.67
C ALA A 398 -21.73 -17.28 -15.29
N LEU A 399 -22.26 -18.12 -16.18
CA LEU A 399 -22.40 -19.57 -15.97
C LEU A 399 -21.21 -20.37 -16.52
N LEU A 400 -20.72 -20.03 -17.71
CA LEU A 400 -19.68 -20.78 -18.43
C LEU A 400 -18.28 -20.15 -18.30
N GLY A 401 -18.16 -18.97 -17.69
CA GLY A 401 -16.90 -18.26 -17.49
C GLY A 401 -16.03 -18.85 -16.38
N HIS A 402 -15.98 -20.17 -16.26
CA HIS A 402 -15.07 -20.90 -15.35
C HIS A 402 -15.14 -20.51 -13.86
N THR A 403 -16.27 -19.94 -13.41
CA THR A 403 -16.49 -19.60 -12.00
C THR A 403 -16.41 -20.85 -11.12
N LEU A 404 -15.51 -20.84 -10.13
CA LEU A 404 -15.40 -21.90 -9.13
C LEU A 404 -16.64 -21.90 -8.22
N ARG A 405 -17.22 -23.09 -8.01
CA ARG A 405 -18.43 -23.31 -7.21
C ARG A 405 -18.30 -24.55 -6.34
N SER A 406 -19.13 -24.61 -5.30
CA SER A 406 -19.30 -25.84 -4.52
C SER A 406 -20.05 -26.91 -5.34
N ARG A 407 -19.86 -28.20 -4.99
CA ARG A 407 -20.49 -29.32 -5.71
C ARG A 407 -22.02 -29.21 -5.75
N SER A 408 -22.63 -28.87 -4.62
CA SER A 408 -24.09 -28.74 -4.46
C SER A 408 -24.65 -27.59 -5.30
N GLU A 409 -23.93 -26.47 -5.37
CA GLU A 409 -24.31 -25.32 -6.18
C GLU A 409 -24.17 -25.62 -7.69
N ALA A 410 -23.03 -26.18 -8.12
CA ALA A 410 -22.80 -26.52 -9.52
C ALA A 410 -23.83 -27.55 -10.04
N VAL A 411 -24.10 -28.61 -9.27
CA VAL A 411 -25.10 -29.64 -9.62
C VAL A 411 -26.53 -29.08 -9.58
N SER A 412 -26.88 -28.21 -8.62
CA SER A 412 -28.23 -27.63 -8.56
C SER A 412 -28.48 -26.65 -9.71
N ARG A 413 -27.48 -25.84 -10.10
CA ARG A 413 -27.54 -24.98 -11.30
C ARG A 413 -27.65 -25.77 -12.59
N LEU A 414 -26.87 -26.85 -12.76
CA LEU A 414 -26.98 -27.69 -13.95
C LEU A 414 -28.39 -28.31 -14.08
N ARG A 415 -28.91 -28.89 -12.99
CA ARG A 415 -30.29 -29.43 -12.95
C ARG A 415 -31.37 -28.37 -13.16
N GLN A 416 -31.13 -27.12 -12.76
CA GLN A 416 -32.03 -26.01 -13.05
C GLN A 416 -32.07 -25.69 -14.56
N LEU A 417 -30.92 -25.76 -15.24
CA LEU A 417 -30.80 -25.52 -16.68
C LEU A 417 -31.36 -26.68 -17.50
N GLU A 418 -31.13 -27.95 -17.12
CA GLU A 418 -31.76 -29.13 -17.72
C GLU A 418 -33.30 -29.03 -17.67
N ARG A 419 -33.86 -28.66 -16.51
CA ARG A 419 -35.31 -28.45 -16.35
C ARG A 419 -35.86 -27.26 -17.14
N ALA A 420 -35.04 -26.24 -17.41
CA ALA A 420 -35.43 -25.09 -18.24
C ALA A 420 -35.28 -25.37 -19.75
N GLY A 421 -34.37 -26.27 -20.14
CA GLY A 421 -34.08 -26.65 -21.52
C GLY A 421 -34.90 -27.84 -22.04
N THR A 422 -35.62 -28.55 -21.18
CA THR A 422 -36.51 -29.65 -21.60
C THR A 422 -37.85 -29.07 -22.09
N PRO A 423 -38.20 -29.15 -23.39
CA PRO A 423 -39.55 -28.83 -23.84
C PRO A 423 -40.55 -29.85 -23.25
N ARG A 424 -41.72 -29.36 -22.85
CA ARG A 424 -42.87 -30.21 -22.47
C ARG A 424 -43.61 -30.72 -23.69
#